data_AF-A0A7Y5U6W9-F1
#
_entry.id   AF-A0A7Y5U6W9-F1
#
_cell.length_a   1.000
_cell.length_b   1.000
_cell.length_c   1.000
_cell.angle_alpha   90.00
_cell.angle_beta   90.00
_cell.angle_gamma   90.00
#
_symmetry.space_group_name_H-M   'P 1'
#
loop_
_entity.id
_entity.type
_entity.pdbx_description
1 polymer ?
#
loop_
_entity_poly.entity_id
_entity_poly.type
_entity_poly.pdbx_seq_one_letter_code
_entity_poly.pdbx_strand_id
1 'polypeptide(L)'
;EEPWLVFSGDSLLIGDVGRPDLHVTGDAQGQARLLYASLQRLLELPDHVVLYPSHYGGSVCGRGLSGNPISSIGFERGHNPLLAITDPDAFAKALVAGMPPPPVEQQRIVAANRSGFVGASA
;
A
#
# COMPACT_ATOMS: atom_id res chain seq x y z
N GLU A 1 24.63 -11.85 0.08
CA GLU A 1 23.44 -12.66 0.38
C GLU A 1 22.26 -12.07 -0.39
N GLU A 2 21.33 -12.90 -0.86
CA GLU A 2 20.14 -12.46 -1.60
C GLU A 2 18.89 -12.52 -0.71
N PRO A 3 17.99 -11.51 -0.77
CA PRO A 3 16.76 -11.49 0.02
C PRO A 3 15.75 -12.51 -0.50
N TRP A 4 15.08 -13.22 0.41
CA TRP A 4 14.06 -14.21 0.03
C TRP A 4 12.68 -13.59 -0.18
N LEU A 5 12.32 -12.65 0.70
CA LEU A 5 10.98 -12.06 0.75
C LEU A 5 11.00 -10.65 1.34
N VAL A 6 9.90 -9.93 1.15
CA VAL A 6 9.65 -8.62 1.75
C VAL A 6 8.22 -8.54 2.30
N PHE A 7 8.09 -7.99 3.51
CA PHE A 7 6.80 -7.57 4.06
C PHE A 7 6.58 -6.10 3.69
N SER A 8 5.70 -5.82 2.73
CA SER A 8 5.51 -4.47 2.18
C SER A 8 4.54 -3.60 2.98
N GLY A 9 3.89 -4.16 3.99
CA GLY A 9 2.84 -3.46 4.71
C GLY A 9 1.67 -3.12 3.78
N ASP A 10 1.22 -1.88 3.88
CA ASP A 10 0.26 -1.28 2.95
C ASP A 10 0.91 -0.40 1.88
N SER A 11 2.24 -0.47 1.69
CA SER A 11 2.90 0.34 0.65
C SER A 11 2.64 -0.24 -0.75
N LEU A 12 3.13 -1.46 -1.00
CA LEU A 12 2.89 -2.21 -2.23
C LEU A 12 1.91 -3.35 -1.94
N LEU A 13 0.81 -3.38 -2.68
CA LEU A 13 -0.20 -4.44 -2.62
C LEU A 13 -0.16 -5.25 -3.92
N ILE A 14 -0.91 -6.35 -3.98
CA ILE A 14 -0.94 -7.20 -5.18
C ILE A 14 -1.91 -6.59 -6.19
N GLY A 15 -1.36 -6.05 -7.28
CA GLY A 15 -2.08 -5.36 -8.34
C GLY A 15 -2.52 -3.93 -8.01
N ASP A 16 -2.13 -3.39 -6.84
CA ASP A 16 -2.51 -2.05 -6.37
C ASP A 16 -1.42 -1.49 -5.42
N VAL A 17 -1.64 -0.32 -4.83
CA VAL A 17 -0.78 0.30 -3.82
C VAL A 17 -1.63 0.85 -2.66
N GLY A 18 -0.99 1.23 -1.56
CA GLY A 18 -1.67 1.79 -0.40
C GLY A 18 -2.45 3.06 -0.67
N ARG A 19 -3.54 3.27 0.08
CA ARG A 19 -4.26 4.54 0.03
C ARG A 19 -3.53 5.65 0.79
N PRO A 20 -3.26 6.79 0.15
CA PRO A 20 -2.52 7.90 0.77
C PRO A 20 -3.39 8.80 1.66
N ASP A 21 -4.72 8.64 1.65
CA ASP A 21 -5.68 9.54 2.30
C ASP A 21 -6.12 9.12 3.72
N LEU A 22 -5.75 7.92 4.17
CA LEU A 22 -6.28 7.33 5.40
C LEU A 22 -5.61 7.80 6.71
N HIS A 23 -4.40 8.35 6.63
CA HIS A 23 -3.56 8.63 7.81
C HIS A 23 -3.26 10.12 8.05
N VAL A 24 -3.49 10.96 7.04
CA VAL A 24 -3.17 12.39 7.07
C VAL A 24 -4.35 13.18 6.52
N THR A 25 -4.84 14.12 7.32
CA THR A 25 -5.88 15.06 6.88
C THR A 25 -5.27 16.11 5.95
N GLY A 26 -5.86 16.29 4.76
CA GLY A 26 -5.66 17.49 3.95
C GLY A 26 -4.56 17.45 2.88
N ASP A 27 -3.77 16.37 2.77
CA ASP A 27 -2.73 16.27 1.71
C ASP A 27 -2.53 14.85 1.15
N ALA A 28 -3.59 14.29 0.55
CA ALA A 28 -3.51 12.97 -0.07
C ALA A 28 -2.51 12.91 -1.25
N GLN A 29 -2.35 13.99 -2.01
CA GLN A 29 -1.40 14.02 -3.13
C GLN A 29 0.06 14.07 -2.66
N GLY A 30 0.37 14.84 -1.62
CA GLY A 30 1.70 14.84 -1.01
C GLY A 30 2.04 13.47 -0.42
N GLN A 31 1.09 12.83 0.28
CA GLN A 31 1.27 11.45 0.76
C GLN A 31 1.47 10.45 -0.39
N ALA A 32 0.76 10.62 -1.52
CA ALA A 32 0.96 9.79 -2.70
C ALA A 32 2.38 9.94 -3.29
N ARG A 33 2.96 11.14 -3.26
CA ARG A 33 4.36 11.36 -3.68
C ARG A 33 5.37 10.68 -2.75
N LEU A 34 5.10 10.67 -1.43
CA LEU A 34 5.92 9.92 -0.47
C LEU A 34 5.81 8.41 -0.68
N LEU A 35 4.59 7.91 -0.96
CA LEU A 35 4.37 6.52 -1.32
C LEU A 35 5.12 6.16 -2.60
N TYR A 36 5.07 7.00 -3.65
CA TYR A 36 5.84 6.80 -4.88
C TYR A 36 7.32 6.60 -4.59
N ALA A 37 7.95 7.49 -3.80
CA ALA A 37 9.35 7.35 -3.42
C ALA A 37 9.64 6.04 -2.66
N SER A 38 8.71 5.60 -1.81
CA SER A 38 8.83 4.33 -1.08
C SER A 38 8.73 3.13 -2.02
N LEU A 39 7.85 3.18 -3.01
CA LEU A 39 7.69 2.15 -4.04
C LEU A 39 8.94 2.03 -4.91
N GLN A 40 9.56 3.15 -5.30
CA GLN A 40 10.81 3.10 -6.06
C GLN A 40 11.90 2.33 -5.29
N ARG A 41 12.02 2.55 -3.98
CA ARG A 41 12.97 1.80 -3.12
C ARG A 41 12.62 0.32 -3.00
N LEU A 42 11.34 -0.03 -2.91
CA LEU A 42 10.90 -1.43 -2.92
C LEU A 42 11.23 -2.12 -4.25
N LEU A 43 11.11 -1.40 -5.36
CA LEU A 43 11.35 -1.93 -6.70
C LEU A 43 12.83 -2.12 -7.05
N GLU A 44 13.75 -1.60 -6.23
CA GLU A 44 15.18 -1.92 -6.30
C GLU A 44 15.49 -3.37 -5.88
N LEU A 45 14.53 -4.05 -5.22
CA LEU A 45 14.68 -5.46 -4.85
C LEU A 45 14.71 -6.38 -6.09
N PRO A 46 15.42 -7.52 -6.03
CA PRO A 46 15.43 -8.50 -7.12
C PRO A 46 14.04 -9.07 -7.44
N ASP A 47 13.83 -9.43 -8.71
CA ASP A 47 12.54 -9.88 -9.24
C ASP A 47 11.99 -11.14 -8.55
N HIS A 48 12.89 -11.99 -8.07
CA HIS A 48 12.57 -13.25 -7.40
C HIS A 48 12.08 -13.06 -5.95
N VAL A 49 12.24 -11.87 -5.37
CA VAL A 49 11.83 -11.61 -3.98
C VAL A 49 10.33 -11.77 -3.85
N VAL A 50 9.90 -12.63 -2.93
CA VAL A 50 8.49 -12.88 -2.64
C VAL A 50 7.90 -11.67 -1.91
N LEU A 51 6.76 -11.20 -2.38
CA LEU A 51 6.03 -10.08 -1.80
C LEU A 51 4.91 -10.56 -0.89
N TYR A 52 4.92 -10.09 0.36
CA TYR A 52 3.84 -10.28 1.34
C TYR A 52 3.25 -8.92 1.76
N PRO A 53 2.05 -8.54 1.26
CA PRO A 53 1.34 -7.35 1.72
C PRO A 53 0.59 -7.59 3.05
N SER A 54 0.14 -6.52 3.70
CA SER A 54 -0.75 -6.61 4.88
C SER A 54 -2.22 -6.83 4.52
N HIS A 55 -2.62 -6.49 3.28
CA HIS A 55 -3.98 -6.69 2.80
C HIS A 55 -3.99 -7.29 1.38
N TYR A 56 -4.96 -8.16 1.12
CA TYR A 56 -5.25 -8.78 -0.18
C TYR A 56 -6.77 -8.98 -0.32
N GLY A 57 -7.22 -9.63 -1.40
CA GLY A 57 -8.62 -9.77 -1.78
C GLY A 57 -9.53 -10.16 -0.61
N GLY A 58 -10.60 -9.40 -0.43
CA GLY A 58 -11.49 -9.44 0.75
C GLY A 58 -11.29 -8.29 1.73
N SER A 59 -10.19 -7.54 1.65
CA SER A 59 -9.97 -6.33 2.45
C SER A 59 -10.65 -5.08 1.85
N VAL A 60 -11.25 -4.26 2.71
CA VAL A 60 -11.92 -2.97 2.35
C VAL A 60 -10.90 -1.88 1.98
N CYS A 61 -9.60 -2.10 2.23
CA CYS A 61 -8.57 -1.07 2.15
C CYS A 61 -7.97 -0.84 0.74
N GLY A 62 -8.23 -1.69 -0.25
CA GLY A 62 -7.67 -1.55 -1.61
C GLY A 62 -8.70 -1.82 -2.72
N ARG A 63 -8.50 -1.26 -3.92
CA ARG A 63 -9.45 -1.33 -5.03
C ARG A 63 -9.00 -2.42 -6.00
N GLY A 64 -9.69 -3.57 -6.00
CA GLY A 64 -9.38 -4.66 -6.94
C GLY A 64 -8.25 -5.59 -6.49
N LEU A 65 -8.05 -5.74 -5.18
CA LEU A 65 -7.01 -6.61 -4.62
C LEU A 65 -7.19 -8.08 -5.06
N SER A 66 -6.10 -8.68 -5.51
CA SER A 66 -6.04 -10.11 -5.86
C SER A 66 -6.38 -11.00 -4.67
N GLY A 67 -7.13 -12.08 -4.89
CA GLY A 67 -7.38 -13.12 -3.87
C GLY A 67 -6.15 -13.97 -3.52
N ASN A 68 -5.06 -13.84 -4.28
CA ASN A 68 -3.79 -14.50 -3.97
C ASN A 68 -3.07 -13.71 -2.85
N PRO A 69 -2.65 -14.34 -1.74
CA PRO A 69 -1.97 -13.63 -0.64
C PRO A 69 -0.50 -13.28 -0.92
N ILE A 70 0.07 -13.76 -2.03
CA ILE A 70 1.49 -13.56 -2.37
C ILE A 70 1.70 -13.16 -3.84
N SER A 71 2.77 -12.43 -4.11
CA SER A 71 3.28 -12.11 -5.46
C SER A 71 4.82 -12.08 -5.45
N SER A 72 5.44 -11.49 -6.46
CA SER A 72 6.88 -11.17 -6.45
C SER A 72 7.13 -9.73 -6.89
N ILE A 73 8.28 -9.19 -6.51
CA ILE A 73 8.69 -7.84 -6.93
C ILE A 73 8.71 -7.71 -8.46
N GLY A 74 9.23 -8.72 -9.16
CA GLY A 74 9.28 -8.72 -10.63
C GLY A 74 7.89 -8.76 -11.25
N PHE A 75 6.98 -9.54 -10.68
CA PHE A 75 5.60 -9.62 -11.18
C PHE A 75 4.89 -8.27 -11.04
N GLU A 76 4.91 -7.67 -9.84
CA GLU A 76 4.26 -6.37 -9.63
C GLU A 76 4.90 -5.27 -10.50
N ARG A 77 6.24 -5.24 -10.62
CA ARG A 77 6.92 -4.26 -11.49
C ARG A 77 6.42 -4.32 -12.94
N GLY A 78 6.14 -5.52 -13.45
CA GLY A 78 5.69 -5.72 -14.83
C GLY A 78 4.18 -5.57 -15.05
N HIS A 79 3.36 -5.72 -14.02
CA HIS A 79 1.90 -5.88 -14.19
C HIS A 79 1.05 -4.90 -13.37
N ASN A 80 1.60 -4.23 -12.36
CA ASN A 80 0.85 -3.27 -11.55
C ASN A 80 0.72 -1.93 -12.32
N PRO A 81 -0.51 -1.50 -12.69
CA PRO A 81 -0.72 -0.38 -13.59
C PRO A 81 -0.25 0.97 -13.00
N LEU A 82 -0.26 1.12 -11.68
CA LEU A 82 0.22 2.34 -11.03
C LEU A 82 1.76 2.43 -11.08
N LEU A 83 2.47 1.30 -11.09
CA LEU A 83 3.92 1.26 -11.19
C LEU A 83 4.45 1.58 -12.59
N ALA A 84 3.59 1.51 -13.62
CA ALA A 84 3.91 1.95 -14.97
C ALA A 84 4.00 3.48 -15.11
N ILE A 85 3.50 4.25 -14.13
CA ILE A 85 3.53 5.70 -14.14
C ILE A 85 4.85 6.19 -13.54
N THR A 86 5.75 6.72 -14.36
CA THR A 86 7.11 7.12 -13.95
C THR A 86 7.23 8.57 -13.47
N ASP A 87 6.18 9.38 -13.67
CA ASP A 87 6.12 10.75 -13.17
C ASP A 87 5.42 10.79 -11.81
N PRO A 88 6.06 11.29 -10.74
CA PRO A 88 5.48 11.30 -9.39
C PRO A 88 4.16 12.07 -9.29
N ASP A 89 4.00 13.14 -10.06
CA ASP A 89 2.81 14.00 -10.03
C ASP A 89 1.64 13.33 -10.76
N ALA A 90 1.91 12.71 -11.91
CA ALA A 90 0.94 11.89 -12.62
C ALA A 90 0.53 10.66 -11.79
N PHE A 91 1.47 10.00 -11.11
CA PHE A 91 1.18 8.91 -10.18
C PHE A 91 0.24 9.39 -9.06
N ALA A 92 0.60 10.49 -8.39
CA ALA A 92 -0.19 11.03 -7.30
C ALA A 92 -1.60 11.39 -7.76
N LYS A 93 -1.73 12.02 -8.92
CA LYS A 93 -3.02 12.37 -9.52
C LYS A 93 -3.85 11.11 -9.86
N ALA A 94 -3.24 10.08 -10.43
CA ALA A 94 -3.91 8.84 -10.78
C ALA A 94 -4.38 8.07 -9.55
N LEU A 95 -3.53 7.94 -8.53
CA LEU A 95 -3.84 7.22 -7.30
C LEU A 95 -4.99 7.86 -6.52
N VAL A 96 -5.01 9.20 -6.41
CA VAL A 96 -6.08 9.87 -5.67
C VAL A 96 -7.40 9.96 -6.45
N ALA A 97 -7.38 9.66 -7.75
CA ALA A 97 -8.57 9.77 -8.60
C ALA A 97 -9.60 8.69 -8.26
N GLY A 98 -10.77 9.11 -7.76
CA GLY A 98 -11.90 8.22 -7.52
C GLY A 98 -11.70 7.25 -6.35
N MET A 99 -10.92 7.65 -5.33
CA MET A 99 -10.84 6.89 -4.07
C MET A 99 -12.22 6.83 -3.39
N PRO A 100 -12.59 5.66 -2.80
CA PRO A 100 -13.81 5.55 -2.03
C PRO A 100 -13.70 6.35 -0.72
N PRO A 101 -14.84 6.69 -0.09
CA PRO A 101 -14.82 7.33 1.21
C PRO A 101 -14.00 6.50 2.21
N PRO A 102 -13.33 7.16 3.18
CA PRO A 102 -12.67 6.46 4.28
C PRO A 102 -13.66 5.55 5.03
N PRO A 103 -13.22 4.38 5.54
CA PRO A 103 -14.04 3.55 6.41
C PRO A 103 -14.52 4.32 7.65
N VAL A 104 -15.76 4.07 8.08
CA VAL A 104 -16.41 4.80 9.20
C VAL A 104 -15.57 4.80 10.47
N GLU A 105 -14.96 3.67 10.80
CA GLU A 105 -14.19 3.47 12.04
C GLU A 105 -12.71 3.87 11.92
N GLN A 106 -12.25 4.39 10.78
CA GLN A 106 -10.82 4.63 10.50
C GLN A 106 -10.16 5.49 11.57
N GLN A 107 -10.76 6.62 11.93
CA GLN A 107 -10.19 7.52 12.94
C GLN A 107 -10.13 6.87 14.33
N ARG A 108 -11.15 6.08 14.69
CA ARG A 108 -11.19 5.35 15.97
C ARG A 108 -10.10 4.28 16.04
N ILE A 109 -9.91 3.53 14.95
CA ILE A 109 -8.85 2.51 14.83
C ILE A 109 -7.46 3.15 14.92
N VAL A 110 -7.22 4.25 14.20
CA VAL A 110 -5.94 4.98 14.26
C VAL A 110 -5.66 5.49 15.68
N ALA A 111 -6.66 6.05 16.35
CA ALA A 111 -6.52 6.52 17.74
C ALA A 111 -6.19 5.35 18.70
N ALA A 112 -6.90 4.23 18.57
CA ALA A 112 -6.63 3.04 19.38
C ALA A 112 -5.21 2.49 19.16
N ASN A 113 -4.79 2.33 17.91
CA ASN A 113 -3.44 1.84 17.58
C ASN A 113 -2.34 2.76 18.13
N ARG A 114 -2.53 4.09 18.05
CA ARG A 114 -1.58 5.08 18.58
C ARG A 114 -1.55 5.12 20.11
N SER A 115 -2.65 4.79 20.77
CA SER A 115 -2.70 4.75 22.24
C SER A 115 -1.85 3.63 22.85
N GLY A 116 -1.47 2.62 22.05
CA GLY A 116 -0.80 1.43 22.53
C GLY A 116 -1.65 0.59 23.49
N PHE A 117 -2.96 0.86 23.56
CA PHE A 117 -3.88 0.11 24.40
C PHE A 117 -4.03 -1.31 23.86
N VAL A 118 -3.31 -2.24 24.49
CA VAL A 118 -3.51 -3.68 24.30
C VAL A 118 -4.69 -4.05 25.20
N GLY A 119 -5.89 -4.06 24.64
CA GLY A 119 -7.07 -4.58 25.31
C GLY A 119 -6.99 -6.10 25.45
N ALA A 120 -6.12 -6.58 26.34
CA ALA A 120 -6.18 -7.93 26.85
C ALA A 120 -6.66 -7.85 28.30
N SER A 121 -7.90 -8.27 28.53
CA SER A 121 -8.24 -8.83 29.83
C SER A 121 -7.30 -10.01 30.08
N ALA A 122 -6.64 -9.98 31.24
CA ALA A 122 -5.93 -11.13 31.80
C ALA A 122 -6.89 -12.30 32.02
#